data_AF-A0A933H4A7-F1
#
_entry.id   AF-A0A933H4A7-F1
#
_cell.length_a   1.000
_cell.length_b   1.000
_cell.length_c   1.000
_cell.angle_alpha   90.00
_cell.angle_beta   90.00
_cell.angle_gamma   90.00
#
_symmetry.space_group_name_H-M   'P 1'
#
loop_
_entity.id
_entity.type
_entity.pdbx_description
1 polymer ?
#
loop_
_entity_poly.entity_id
_entity_poly.type
_entity_poly.pdbx_seq_one_letter_code
_entity_poly.pdbx_strand_id
1 'polypeptide(L)'
;SRADQSGTYAKELALWCEAGLSPGGKRDPWYLEAGAGMGAVLRMAEERGAYVLTDRGTFAARKAAFPGLDTLVEGGLSLQNPYAAILVDPHAHPRRDVATARRLIAFFVSPEGQALVGAVTADGRALFVPVARDLEEARRLGFPEQEQELAFYDAGAAFGDVGAEEAARPQAGVRPSDALAVLLRSDPELARIVGLTLYVSLAGLALAAGPGLLLGTALGIRDFRGRGAVMAVVNTFMGLPPVLVGLVVYLALVGTEVLYTASAMVLAQAILVLPLVVGVVASSVSISAVEVNERALSLGAHAFRRFLTHLVEARRGAAASLVLGFGAAISEVGAVVLVGGNIREKTQVLTGAILWQTELGNLGSALALGIVLLLLSLVVNAVLTHYQWKAPRR
;
A
#
# COMPACT_ATOMS: atom_id res chain seq x y z
N SER A 1 -17.06 2.23 -6.07
CA SER A 1 -16.80 3.22 -5.02
C SER A 1 -15.38 3.18 -4.48
N ARG A 2 -14.83 4.35 -4.13
CA ARG A 2 -13.53 4.46 -3.43
C ARG A 2 -13.56 3.93 -2.01
N ALA A 3 -14.66 4.13 -1.26
CA ALA A 3 -14.80 3.74 0.15
C ALA A 3 -13.59 4.09 1.05
N ASP A 4 -12.88 5.18 0.72
CA ASP A 4 -11.67 5.65 1.38
C ASP A 4 -11.92 6.89 2.27
N GLN A 5 -13.19 7.21 2.53
CA GLN A 5 -13.64 8.41 3.26
C GLN A 5 -13.22 9.74 2.60
N SER A 6 -12.89 9.73 1.31
CA SER A 6 -12.61 10.96 0.55
C SER A 6 -13.87 11.79 0.28
N GLY A 7 -13.68 13.06 -0.09
CA GLY A 7 -14.78 13.91 -0.56
C GLY A 7 -15.52 13.32 -1.76
N THR A 8 -14.81 12.67 -2.70
CA THR A 8 -15.44 11.99 -3.83
C THR A 8 -16.34 10.83 -3.37
N TYR A 9 -15.93 10.07 -2.36
CA TYR A 9 -16.77 9.02 -1.76
C TYR A 9 -18.00 9.60 -1.06
N ALA A 10 -17.85 10.67 -0.29
CA ALA A 10 -18.98 11.34 0.35
C ALA A 10 -19.98 11.88 -0.69
N LYS A 11 -19.48 12.46 -1.79
CA LYS A 11 -20.31 12.91 -2.92
C LYS A 11 -21.05 11.74 -3.58
N GLU A 12 -20.36 10.62 -3.84
CA GLU A 12 -20.98 9.40 -4.39
C GLU A 12 -22.15 8.94 -3.53
N LEU A 13 -21.96 8.83 -2.21
CA LEU A 13 -23.04 8.44 -1.29
C LEU A 13 -24.19 9.45 -1.26
N ALA A 14 -23.90 10.76 -1.31
CA ALA A 14 -24.93 11.78 -1.35
C ALA A 14 -25.82 11.65 -2.60
N LEU A 15 -25.21 11.40 -3.77
CA LEU A 15 -25.94 11.16 -5.02
C LEU A 15 -26.83 9.91 -4.94
N TRP A 16 -26.33 8.83 -4.32
CA TRP A 16 -27.16 7.64 -4.11
C TRP A 16 -28.33 7.90 -3.17
N CYS A 17 -28.11 8.65 -2.09
CA CYS A 17 -29.15 9.05 -1.15
C CYS A 17 -30.24 9.89 -1.83
N GLU A 18 -29.84 10.86 -2.66
CA GLU A 18 -30.78 11.65 -3.50
C GLU A 18 -31.59 10.77 -4.45
N ALA A 19 -31.00 9.69 -4.96
CA ALA A 19 -31.67 8.69 -5.77
C ALA A 19 -32.53 7.69 -4.95
N GLY A 20 -32.63 7.86 -3.63
CA GLY A 20 -33.39 6.97 -2.74
C GLY A 20 -32.69 5.63 -2.45
N LEU A 21 -31.39 5.54 -2.71
CA LEU A 21 -30.57 4.34 -2.48
C LEU A 21 -29.59 4.56 -1.32
N SER A 22 -29.26 3.49 -0.61
CA SER A 22 -28.23 3.50 0.44
C SER A 22 -27.32 2.28 0.24
N PRO A 23 -26.49 2.30 -0.81
CA PRO A 23 -25.73 1.13 -1.21
C PRO A 23 -24.62 0.83 -0.19
N GLY A 24 -24.47 -0.46 0.15
CA GLY A 24 -23.38 -0.91 1.01
C GLY A 24 -23.59 -2.30 1.61
N GLY A 25 -22.47 -2.98 1.91
CA GLY A 25 -22.48 -4.28 2.58
C GLY A 25 -23.04 -5.43 1.72
N LYS A 26 -23.37 -6.56 2.37
CA LYS A 26 -23.77 -7.81 1.68
C LYS A 26 -25.11 -7.73 0.94
N ARG A 27 -25.90 -6.69 1.15
CA ARG A 27 -27.23 -6.54 0.54
C ARG A 27 -27.18 -5.98 -0.88
N ASP A 28 -26.10 -5.26 -1.22
CA ASP A 28 -25.92 -4.60 -2.51
C ASP A 28 -24.66 -5.12 -3.22
N PRO A 29 -24.67 -6.36 -3.74
CA PRO A 29 -23.50 -6.96 -4.40
C PRO A 29 -23.06 -6.22 -5.67
N TRP A 30 -23.94 -5.37 -6.23
CA TRP A 30 -23.65 -4.50 -7.36
C TRP A 30 -22.77 -3.29 -6.99
N TYR A 31 -22.72 -2.92 -5.71
CA TYR A 31 -21.94 -1.79 -5.22
C TYR A 31 -20.58 -2.24 -4.68
N LEU A 32 -19.54 -2.01 -5.48
CA LEU A 32 -18.18 -2.47 -5.17
C LEU A 32 -17.39 -1.39 -4.43
N GLU A 33 -17.02 -1.70 -3.19
CA GLU A 33 -16.21 -0.84 -2.32
C GLU A 33 -14.74 -1.28 -2.33
N ALA A 34 -13.90 -0.45 -2.95
CA ALA A 34 -12.47 -0.73 -3.14
C ALA A 34 -11.59 -0.32 -1.95
N GLY A 35 -12.02 0.57 -1.07
CA GLY A 35 -11.24 1.09 0.06
C GLY A 35 -9.84 1.62 -0.33
N ALA A 36 -9.73 2.22 -1.50
CA ALA A 36 -8.46 2.57 -2.16
C ALA A 36 -8.55 3.91 -2.92
N GLY A 37 -7.39 4.48 -3.25
CA GLY A 37 -7.29 5.74 -4.00
C GLY A 37 -7.76 5.63 -5.46
N MET A 38 -8.03 6.78 -6.11
CA MET A 38 -8.70 6.83 -7.42
C MET A 38 -8.05 5.97 -8.51
N GLY A 39 -6.72 5.90 -8.56
CA GLY A 39 -6.03 5.11 -9.59
C GLY A 39 -6.36 3.62 -9.54
N ALA A 40 -6.47 3.04 -8.34
CA ALA A 40 -6.87 1.64 -8.16
C ALA A 40 -8.34 1.43 -8.52
N VAL A 41 -9.21 2.39 -8.17
CA VAL A 41 -10.65 2.30 -8.44
C VAL A 41 -10.97 2.44 -9.93
N LEU A 42 -10.27 3.33 -10.65
CA LEU A 42 -10.38 3.43 -12.11
C LEU A 42 -9.97 2.13 -12.79
N ARG A 43 -8.83 1.54 -12.39
CA ARG A 43 -8.39 0.24 -12.91
C ARG A 43 -9.43 -0.85 -12.66
N MET A 44 -9.94 -0.94 -11.43
CA MET A 44 -10.98 -1.90 -11.06
C MET A 44 -12.26 -1.69 -11.88
N ALA A 45 -12.64 -0.44 -12.15
CA ALA A 45 -13.80 -0.12 -12.97
C ALA A 45 -13.62 -0.58 -14.41
N GLU A 46 -12.44 -0.35 -15.02
CA GLU A 46 -12.15 -0.80 -16.38
C GLU A 46 -12.19 -2.33 -16.48
N GLU A 47 -11.51 -3.01 -15.56
CA GLU A 47 -11.43 -4.48 -15.56
C GLU A 47 -12.77 -5.17 -15.33
N ARG A 48 -13.67 -4.52 -14.58
CA ARG A 48 -15.00 -5.06 -14.27
C ARG A 48 -16.11 -4.54 -15.17
N GLY A 49 -15.82 -3.62 -16.09
CA GLY A 49 -16.84 -2.91 -16.86
C GLY A 49 -17.84 -2.16 -15.95
N ALA A 50 -17.36 -1.59 -14.85
CA ALA A 50 -18.18 -0.94 -13.84
C ALA A 50 -18.17 0.60 -13.96
N TYR A 51 -19.14 1.24 -13.32
CA TYR A 51 -19.22 2.69 -13.23
C TYR A 51 -18.45 3.22 -12.01
N VAL A 52 -17.83 4.39 -12.16
CA VAL A 52 -17.06 5.06 -11.10
C VAL A 52 -17.24 6.57 -11.17
N LEU A 53 -17.45 7.20 -10.01
CA LEU A 53 -17.44 8.65 -9.88
C LEU A 53 -15.99 9.13 -9.68
N THR A 54 -15.55 10.10 -10.49
CA THR A 54 -14.21 10.68 -10.41
C THR A 54 -14.20 12.16 -10.77
N ASP A 55 -13.26 12.90 -10.19
CA ASP A 55 -12.98 14.27 -10.62
C ASP A 55 -12.45 14.30 -12.06
N ARG A 56 -12.83 15.35 -12.80
CA ARG A 56 -12.44 15.55 -14.19
C ARG A 56 -10.93 15.59 -14.37
N GLY A 57 -10.21 16.39 -13.57
CA GLY A 57 -8.75 16.49 -13.67
C GLY A 57 -8.05 15.17 -13.36
N THR A 58 -8.53 14.45 -12.35
CA THR A 58 -8.01 13.12 -11.98
C THR A 58 -8.17 12.09 -13.09
N PHE A 59 -9.32 12.12 -13.78
CA PHE A 59 -9.60 11.24 -14.90
C PHE A 59 -8.82 11.64 -16.15
N ALA A 60 -8.78 12.92 -16.50
CA ALA A 60 -8.03 13.44 -17.65
C ALA A 60 -6.55 13.04 -17.57
N ALA A 61 -5.92 13.24 -16.41
CA ALA A 61 -4.52 12.87 -16.18
C ALA A 61 -4.24 11.35 -16.30
N ARG A 62 -5.28 10.51 -16.31
CA ARG A 62 -5.17 9.05 -16.32
C ARG A 62 -5.89 8.37 -17.50
N LYS A 63 -6.62 9.11 -18.34
CA LYS A 63 -7.42 8.55 -19.46
C LYS A 63 -6.55 7.75 -20.43
N ALA A 64 -5.31 8.18 -20.68
CA ALA A 64 -4.37 7.43 -21.49
C ALA A 64 -4.05 6.03 -20.94
N ALA A 65 -4.13 5.84 -19.62
CA ALA A 65 -3.88 4.55 -18.96
C ALA A 65 -5.12 3.65 -18.90
N PHE A 66 -6.32 4.19 -19.15
CA PHE A 66 -7.61 3.47 -19.04
C PHE A 66 -8.50 3.76 -20.27
N PRO A 67 -8.10 3.29 -21.47
CA PRO A 67 -8.78 3.64 -22.72
C PRO A 67 -10.24 3.16 -22.77
N GLY A 68 -10.58 2.07 -22.08
CA GLY A 68 -11.93 1.46 -22.08
C GLY A 68 -12.95 2.14 -21.16
N LEU A 69 -12.55 3.14 -20.38
CA LEU A 69 -13.48 3.93 -19.56
C LEU A 69 -13.88 5.21 -20.26
N ASP A 70 -15.16 5.45 -20.48
CA ASP A 70 -15.65 6.70 -21.07
C ASP A 70 -16.50 7.51 -20.10
N THR A 71 -16.53 8.83 -20.29
CA THR A 71 -17.36 9.73 -19.51
C THR A 71 -18.82 9.59 -19.94
N LEU A 72 -19.66 9.07 -19.05
CA LEU A 72 -21.09 8.86 -19.32
C LEU A 72 -21.94 10.06 -18.93
N VAL A 73 -21.60 10.69 -17.81
CA VAL A 73 -22.30 11.86 -17.27
C VAL A 73 -21.26 12.85 -16.80
N GLU A 74 -21.39 14.10 -17.24
CA GLU A 74 -20.61 15.22 -16.72
C GLU A 74 -21.47 16.48 -16.64
N GLY A 75 -21.10 17.40 -15.74
CA GLY A 75 -21.85 18.62 -15.50
C GLY A 75 -23.07 18.42 -14.59
N GLY A 76 -23.80 19.50 -14.34
CA GLY A 76 -24.91 19.55 -13.39
C GLY A 76 -24.48 20.00 -11.99
N LEU A 77 -25.39 20.67 -11.28
CA LEU A 77 -25.14 21.24 -9.94
C LEU A 77 -24.74 20.16 -8.92
N SER A 78 -25.36 18.97 -9.00
CA SER A 78 -25.09 17.86 -8.09
C SER A 78 -23.66 17.32 -8.21
N LEU A 79 -23.05 17.40 -9.39
CA LEU A 79 -21.67 16.97 -9.66
C LEU A 79 -20.62 18.07 -9.46
N GLN A 80 -21.01 19.26 -8.99
CA GLN A 80 -20.06 20.31 -8.69
C GLN A 80 -19.20 19.95 -7.48
N ASN A 81 -17.92 20.27 -7.59
CA ASN A 81 -16.92 20.09 -6.54
C ASN A 81 -16.24 21.45 -6.27
N PRO A 82 -16.94 22.38 -5.59
CA PRO A 82 -16.38 23.70 -5.29
C PRO A 82 -15.28 23.58 -4.23
N TYR A 83 -14.17 24.28 -4.46
CA TYR A 83 -13.06 24.38 -3.50
C TYR A 83 -13.19 25.69 -2.74
N ALA A 84 -13.22 25.60 -1.41
CA ALA A 84 -13.27 26.74 -0.51
C ALA A 84 -12.11 26.68 0.49
N ALA A 85 -11.63 27.85 0.91
CA ALA A 85 -10.61 27.95 1.94
C ALA A 85 -11.25 28.48 3.23
N ILE A 86 -11.27 27.64 4.27
CA ILE A 86 -11.92 27.96 5.54
C ILE A 86 -10.83 28.32 6.55
N LEU A 87 -10.93 29.52 7.12
CA LEU A 87 -10.07 29.90 8.24
C LEU A 87 -10.55 29.19 9.52
N VAL A 88 -9.68 28.40 10.11
CA VAL A 88 -9.96 27.71 11.38
C VAL A 88 -10.03 28.72 12.52
N ASP A 89 -11.00 28.55 13.43
CA ASP A 89 -11.20 29.44 14.57
C ASP A 89 -9.91 29.60 15.41
N PRO A 90 -9.32 30.81 15.46
CA PRO A 90 -8.13 31.10 16.25
C PRO A 90 -8.31 30.89 17.74
N HIS A 91 -9.53 31.12 18.28
CA HIS A 91 -9.81 30.99 19.70
C HIS A 91 -9.84 29.53 20.14
N ALA A 92 -10.46 28.66 19.34
CA ALA A 92 -10.43 27.21 19.56
C ALA A 92 -9.05 26.58 19.28
N HIS A 93 -8.25 27.19 18.39
CA HIS A 93 -6.97 26.63 17.93
C HIS A 93 -5.80 27.63 17.99
N PRO A 94 -5.38 28.07 19.19
CA PRO A 94 -4.44 29.19 19.37
C PRO A 94 -3.00 28.90 18.93
N ARG A 95 -2.65 27.64 18.64
CA ARG A 95 -1.30 27.25 18.17
C ARG A 95 -1.14 27.27 16.64
N ARG A 96 -2.18 27.62 15.89
CA ARG A 96 -2.14 27.64 14.42
C ARG A 96 -1.63 28.98 13.92
N ASP A 97 -0.88 28.96 12.83
CA ASP A 97 -0.40 30.17 12.16
C ASP A 97 -1.52 30.81 11.34
N VAL A 98 -2.39 31.55 12.05
CA VAL A 98 -3.55 32.23 11.48
C VAL A 98 -3.14 33.31 10.50
N ALA A 99 -2.02 33.99 10.74
CA ALA A 99 -1.54 35.07 9.89
C ALA A 99 -1.13 34.56 8.51
N THR A 100 -0.35 33.48 8.45
CA THR A 100 0.03 32.86 7.18
C THR A 100 -1.17 32.24 6.47
N ALA A 101 -2.09 31.61 7.21
CA ALA A 101 -3.33 31.09 6.62
C ALA A 101 -4.18 32.21 5.98
N ARG A 102 -4.31 33.38 6.63
CA ARG A 102 -5.01 34.55 6.06
C ARG A 102 -4.34 35.07 4.80
N ARG A 103 -3.00 35.18 4.77
CA ARG A 103 -2.26 35.60 3.57
C ARG A 103 -2.48 34.64 2.41
N LEU A 104 -2.49 33.34 2.67
CA LEU A 104 -2.75 32.32 1.65
C LEU A 104 -4.18 32.44 1.09
N ILE A 105 -5.19 32.62 1.96
CA ILE A 105 -6.58 32.80 1.50
C ILE A 105 -6.70 34.10 0.68
N ALA A 106 -6.12 35.20 1.16
CA ALA A 106 -6.10 36.48 0.45
C ALA A 106 -5.49 36.34 -0.95
N PHE A 107 -4.37 35.60 -1.07
CA PHE A 107 -3.77 35.27 -2.35
C PHE A 107 -4.72 34.46 -3.23
N PHE A 108 -5.33 33.38 -2.73
CA PHE A 108 -6.25 32.55 -3.50
C PHE A 108 -7.44 33.33 -4.07
N VAL A 109 -8.01 34.26 -3.30
CA VAL A 109 -9.14 35.08 -3.74
C VAL A 109 -8.71 36.35 -4.50
N SER A 110 -7.41 36.64 -4.60
CA SER A 110 -6.91 37.79 -5.36
C SER A 110 -7.10 37.62 -6.88
N PRO A 111 -7.10 38.72 -7.66
CA PRO A 111 -7.13 38.62 -9.12
C PRO A 111 -5.96 37.79 -9.68
N GLU A 112 -4.77 37.91 -9.09
CA GLU A 112 -3.59 37.14 -9.47
C GLU A 112 -3.78 35.64 -9.20
N GLY A 113 -4.20 35.28 -7.98
CA GLY A 113 -4.45 33.89 -7.62
C GLY A 113 -5.53 33.24 -8.47
N GLN A 114 -6.64 33.95 -8.72
CA GLN A 114 -7.71 33.46 -9.60
C GLN A 114 -7.23 33.29 -11.06
N ALA A 115 -6.40 34.20 -11.58
CA ALA A 115 -5.81 34.06 -12.91
C ALA A 115 -4.88 32.84 -12.99
N LEU A 116 -4.05 32.61 -11.98
CA LEU A 116 -3.18 31.44 -11.90
C LEU A 116 -3.97 30.13 -11.83
N VAL A 117 -5.05 30.09 -11.05
CA VAL A 117 -5.95 28.93 -10.98
C VAL A 117 -6.59 28.65 -12.33
N GLY A 118 -7.09 29.68 -13.01
CA GLY A 118 -7.70 29.55 -14.35
C GLY A 118 -6.72 29.15 -15.45
N ALA A 119 -5.43 29.43 -15.28
CA ALA A 119 -4.38 29.06 -16.25
C ALA A 119 -3.99 27.58 -16.21
N VAL A 120 -4.41 26.83 -15.17
CA VAL A 120 -4.09 25.40 -15.05
C VAL A 120 -4.89 24.60 -16.07
N THR A 121 -4.20 24.05 -17.07
CA THR A 121 -4.80 23.27 -18.16
C THR A 121 -4.19 21.88 -18.27
N ALA A 122 -5.00 20.92 -18.76
CA ALA A 122 -4.54 19.61 -19.22
C ALA A 122 -5.29 19.26 -20.51
N ASP A 123 -4.59 18.70 -21.49
CA ASP A 123 -5.13 18.38 -22.82
C ASP A 123 -5.90 19.54 -23.48
N GLY A 124 -5.39 20.77 -23.31
CA GLY A 124 -5.98 21.98 -23.88
C GLY A 124 -7.28 22.46 -23.22
N ARG A 125 -7.69 21.86 -22.08
CA ARG A 125 -8.89 22.26 -21.31
C ARG A 125 -8.50 22.80 -19.94
N ALA A 126 -9.21 23.81 -19.45
CA ALA A 126 -9.06 24.31 -18.08
C ALA A 126 -9.50 23.23 -17.07
N LEU A 127 -8.65 22.97 -16.09
CA LEU A 127 -8.94 21.99 -15.02
C LEU A 127 -9.78 22.59 -13.89
N PHE A 128 -9.63 23.89 -13.65
CA PHE A 128 -10.33 24.62 -12.60
C PHE A 128 -11.00 25.85 -13.20
N VAL A 129 -12.16 26.19 -12.65
CA VAL A 129 -12.88 27.42 -12.98
C VAL A 129 -12.74 28.36 -11.78
N PRO A 130 -12.04 29.50 -11.91
CA PRO A 130 -11.95 30.48 -10.85
C PRO A 130 -13.31 31.14 -10.64
N VAL A 131 -13.82 31.08 -9.40
CA VAL A 131 -15.17 31.57 -9.05
C VAL A 131 -15.16 32.66 -8.00
N ALA A 132 -14.04 32.88 -7.30
CA ALA A 132 -14.03 33.74 -6.11
C ALA A 132 -14.38 35.21 -6.45
N ARG A 133 -14.11 35.64 -7.70
CA ARG A 133 -14.37 37.00 -8.20
C ARG A 133 -15.57 37.09 -9.15
N ASP A 134 -16.23 35.97 -9.43
CA ASP A 134 -17.48 35.92 -10.19
C ASP A 134 -18.64 35.79 -9.19
N LEU A 135 -19.22 36.93 -8.81
CA LEU A 135 -20.23 36.98 -7.75
C LEU A 135 -21.54 36.29 -8.15
N GLU A 136 -21.89 36.28 -9.43
CA GLU A 136 -23.10 35.61 -9.90
C GLU A 136 -22.93 34.09 -9.81
N GLU A 137 -21.79 33.59 -10.28
CA GLU A 137 -21.48 32.17 -10.20
C GLU A 137 -21.28 31.72 -8.76
N ALA A 138 -20.57 32.49 -7.92
CA ALA A 138 -20.40 32.18 -6.51
C ALA A 138 -21.75 32.05 -5.78
N ARG A 139 -22.70 32.97 -6.03
CA ARG A 139 -24.06 32.87 -5.47
C ARG A 139 -24.79 31.62 -5.97
N ARG A 140 -24.68 31.29 -7.26
CA ARG A 140 -25.28 30.09 -7.85
C ARG A 140 -24.72 28.80 -7.23
N LEU A 141 -23.44 28.81 -6.87
CA LEU A 141 -22.74 27.70 -6.22
C LEU A 141 -23.00 27.60 -4.70
N GLY A 142 -23.79 28.51 -4.13
CA GLY A 142 -24.14 28.50 -2.71
C GLY A 142 -23.18 29.30 -1.81
N PHE A 143 -22.44 30.28 -2.35
CA PHE A 143 -21.60 31.21 -1.60
C PHE A 143 -22.22 32.63 -1.60
N PRO A 144 -23.31 32.87 -0.83
CA PRO A 144 -24.04 34.13 -0.86
C PRO A 144 -23.26 35.32 -0.27
N GLU A 145 -22.30 35.04 0.62
CA GLU A 145 -21.51 36.07 1.33
C GLU A 145 -20.17 36.39 0.66
N GLN A 146 -19.91 35.82 -0.54
CA GLN A 146 -18.64 35.97 -1.27
C GLN A 146 -18.20 37.43 -1.41
N GLU A 147 -19.14 38.35 -1.65
CA GLU A 147 -18.87 39.77 -1.80
C GLU A 147 -18.33 40.41 -0.51
N GLN A 148 -18.85 40.01 0.65
CA GLN A 148 -18.39 40.48 1.96
C GLN A 148 -17.03 39.87 2.31
N GLU A 149 -16.81 38.59 1.99
CA GLU A 149 -15.53 37.93 2.19
C GLU A 149 -14.42 38.59 1.35
N LEU A 150 -14.70 38.88 0.09
CA LEU A 150 -13.76 39.62 -0.76
C LEU A 150 -13.43 40.99 -0.19
N ALA A 151 -14.44 41.74 0.27
CA ALA A 151 -14.23 43.04 0.89
C ALA A 151 -13.33 42.95 2.14
N PHE A 152 -13.48 41.88 2.93
CA PHE A 152 -12.61 41.63 4.09
C PHE A 152 -11.14 41.42 3.70
N TYR A 153 -10.87 40.59 2.68
CA TYR A 153 -9.51 40.31 2.22
C TYR A 153 -8.88 41.48 1.44
N ASP A 154 -9.68 42.22 0.67
CA ASP A 154 -9.22 43.39 -0.10
C ASP A 154 -8.92 44.61 0.78
N ALA A 155 -9.62 44.77 1.90
CA ALA A 155 -9.41 45.86 2.85
C ALA A 155 -8.08 45.76 3.63
N GLY A 156 -7.25 44.74 3.36
CA GLY A 156 -5.95 44.57 4.02
C GLY A 156 -6.03 44.09 5.48
N ALA A 157 -7.23 43.79 6.00
CA ALA A 157 -7.44 43.20 7.33
C ALA A 157 -6.77 41.81 7.51
N ALA A 158 -6.28 41.22 6.41
CA ALA A 158 -5.51 39.99 6.37
C ALA A 158 -4.05 40.13 6.82
N PHE A 159 -3.50 41.35 6.85
CA PHE A 159 -2.08 41.62 7.10
C PHE A 159 -1.85 42.28 8.47
N GLY A 160 -2.23 41.60 9.55
CA GLY A 160 -1.70 41.92 10.87
C GLY A 160 -0.17 41.69 10.87
N ASP A 161 0.56 42.55 11.56
CA ASP A 161 2.03 42.65 11.61
C ASP A 161 2.69 41.34 12.08
N VAL A 162 2.94 40.42 11.14
CA VAL A 162 3.72 39.19 11.36
C VAL A 162 4.84 39.18 10.34
N GLY A 163 6.01 39.60 10.83
CA GLY A 163 7.25 39.77 10.08
C GLY A 163 7.64 38.54 9.26
N ALA A 164 8.39 38.79 8.20
CA ALA A 164 8.83 37.81 7.20
C ALA A 164 9.60 36.58 7.75
N GLU A 165 9.94 36.55 9.05
CA GLU A 165 10.61 35.42 9.71
C GLU A 165 9.69 34.21 9.98
N GLU A 166 8.38 34.40 10.19
CA GLU A 166 7.50 33.30 10.60
C GLU A 166 7.11 32.37 9.43
N ALA A 167 7.08 32.91 8.21
CA ALA A 167 6.82 32.16 6.97
C ALA A 167 7.96 31.17 6.60
N ALA A 168 9.13 31.29 7.23
CA ALA A 168 10.29 30.43 6.99
C ALA A 168 10.48 29.32 8.04
N ARG A 169 9.54 29.14 8.99
CA ARG A 169 9.66 28.05 9.97
C ARG A 169 9.44 26.69 9.29
N PRO A 170 10.44 25.78 9.30
CA PRO A 170 10.25 24.43 8.82
C PRO A 170 9.13 23.75 9.62
N GLN A 171 8.24 23.02 8.93
CA GLN A 171 7.20 22.21 9.56
C GLN A 171 7.84 21.37 10.67
N ALA A 172 7.33 21.53 11.89
CA ALA A 172 7.93 20.98 13.10
C ALA A 172 8.36 19.53 12.90
N GLY A 173 9.67 19.27 13.08
CA GLY A 173 10.26 17.95 12.90
C GLY A 173 9.49 16.88 13.67
N VAL A 174 9.22 15.77 12.98
CA VAL A 174 8.62 14.55 13.53
C VAL A 174 9.34 14.17 14.81
N ARG A 175 8.65 14.21 15.96
CA ARG A 175 9.23 13.79 17.23
C ARG A 175 8.99 12.27 17.39
N PRO A 176 10.02 11.48 17.73
CA PRO A 176 9.87 10.04 18.01
C PRO A 176 8.82 9.75 19.11
N SER A 177 8.54 10.71 19.98
CA SER A 177 7.50 10.63 21.01
C SER A 177 6.09 10.43 20.44
N ASP A 178 5.81 10.99 19.26
CA ASP A 178 4.48 10.90 18.64
C ASP A 178 4.23 9.49 18.07
N ALA A 179 5.30 8.82 17.63
CA ALA A 179 5.25 7.43 17.19
C ALA A 179 5.00 6.45 18.35
N LEU A 180 5.55 6.71 19.53
CA LEU A 180 5.33 5.90 20.72
C LEU A 180 3.90 6.04 21.27
N ALA A 181 3.31 7.24 21.15
CA ALA A 181 1.92 7.49 21.55
C ALA A 181 0.90 6.73 20.68
N VAL A 182 1.19 6.53 19.40
CA VAL A 182 0.37 5.71 18.49
C VAL A 182 0.46 4.22 18.86
N LEU A 183 1.66 3.73 19.22
CA LEU A 183 1.90 2.35 19.67
C LEU A 183 1.17 1.97 20.97
N LEU A 184 1.00 2.93 21.88
CA LEU A 184 0.37 2.72 23.19
C LEU A 184 -1.16 2.80 23.18
N ARG A 185 -1.76 3.26 22.07
CA ARG A 185 -3.21 3.19 21.88
C ARG A 185 -3.57 1.81 21.32
N SER A 186 -4.47 1.10 22.00
CA SER A 186 -5.08 -0.12 21.49
C SER A 186 -5.97 0.22 20.29
N ASP A 187 -5.36 0.31 19.11
CA ASP A 187 -6.06 0.58 17.86
C ASP A 187 -6.48 -0.75 17.19
N PRO A 188 -7.78 -1.06 17.10
CA PRO A 188 -8.26 -2.27 16.43
C PRO A 188 -7.87 -2.33 14.95
N GLU A 189 -7.68 -1.19 14.29
CA GLU A 189 -7.22 -1.13 12.90
C GLU A 189 -5.77 -1.63 12.78
N LEU A 190 -4.88 -1.13 13.65
CA LEU A 190 -3.48 -1.56 13.71
C LEU A 190 -3.36 -3.06 14.00
N ALA A 191 -4.13 -3.58 14.97
CA ALA A 191 -4.10 -4.99 15.33
C ALA A 191 -4.48 -5.89 14.14
N ARG A 192 -5.45 -5.48 13.33
CA ARG A 192 -5.82 -6.22 12.12
C ARG A 192 -4.75 -6.11 11.03
N ILE A 193 -4.18 -4.93 10.79
CA ILE A 193 -3.09 -4.76 9.79
C ILE A 193 -1.89 -5.63 10.17
N VAL A 194 -1.51 -5.66 11.45
CA VAL A 194 -0.45 -6.54 11.99
C VAL A 194 -0.84 -8.00 11.80
N GLY A 195 -2.06 -8.39 12.16
CA GLY A 195 -2.57 -9.76 12.02
C GLY A 195 -2.57 -10.25 10.57
N LEU A 196 -3.01 -9.41 9.63
CA LEU A 196 -2.98 -9.73 8.21
C LEU A 196 -1.55 -9.84 7.68
N THR A 197 -0.66 -8.93 8.10
CA THR A 197 0.76 -8.97 7.72
C THR A 197 1.39 -10.29 8.15
N LEU A 198 1.18 -10.71 9.40
CA LEU A 198 1.65 -12.00 9.90
C LEU A 198 1.02 -13.18 9.16
N TYR A 199 -0.30 -13.15 8.96
CA TYR A 199 -1.02 -14.24 8.28
C TYR A 199 -0.48 -14.45 6.88
N VAL A 200 -0.39 -13.38 6.09
CA VAL A 200 0.05 -13.43 4.70
C VAL A 200 1.51 -13.93 4.66
N SER A 201 2.43 -13.29 5.39
CA SER A 201 3.86 -13.66 5.41
C SER A 201 4.14 -15.09 5.90
N LEU A 202 3.46 -15.54 6.96
CA LEU A 202 3.65 -16.88 7.50
C LEU A 202 2.99 -17.95 6.63
N ALA A 203 1.79 -17.69 6.09
CA ALA A 203 1.12 -18.65 5.20
C ALA A 203 1.86 -18.79 3.87
N GLY A 204 2.36 -17.69 3.30
CA GLY A 204 3.19 -17.72 2.09
C GLY A 204 4.48 -18.51 2.31
N LEU A 205 5.17 -18.28 3.43
CA LEU A 205 6.34 -19.06 3.83
C LEU A 205 6.01 -20.55 4.03
N ALA A 206 4.92 -20.87 4.72
CA ALA A 206 4.50 -22.24 4.95
C ALA A 206 4.20 -22.98 3.64
N LEU A 207 3.53 -22.30 2.70
CA LEU A 207 3.23 -22.85 1.37
C LEU A 207 4.51 -23.10 0.56
N ALA A 208 5.50 -22.22 0.67
CA ALA A 208 6.80 -22.37 0.00
C ALA A 208 7.73 -23.39 0.67
N ALA A 209 7.65 -23.57 1.99
CA ALA A 209 8.58 -24.36 2.77
C ALA A 209 8.60 -25.83 2.36
N GLY A 210 7.44 -26.48 2.25
CA GLY A 210 7.35 -27.90 1.88
C GLY A 210 8.01 -28.20 0.53
N PRO A 211 7.53 -27.60 -0.57
CA PRO A 211 8.15 -27.74 -1.89
C PRO A 211 9.62 -27.29 -1.90
N GLY A 212 9.93 -26.19 -1.24
CA GLY A 212 11.28 -25.62 -1.21
C GLY A 212 12.31 -26.55 -0.56
N LEU A 213 11.95 -27.15 0.57
CA LEU A 213 12.78 -28.14 1.26
C LEU A 213 12.99 -29.38 0.42
N LEU A 214 11.92 -29.91 -0.19
CA LEU A 214 12.00 -31.13 -1.00
C LEU A 214 12.86 -30.92 -2.26
N LEU A 215 12.60 -29.83 -2.99
CA LEU A 215 13.33 -29.48 -4.20
C LEU A 215 14.78 -29.11 -3.89
N GLY A 216 15.01 -28.33 -2.83
CA GLY A 216 16.34 -27.96 -2.38
C GLY A 216 17.17 -29.17 -2.00
N THR A 217 16.62 -30.10 -1.21
CA THR A 217 17.31 -31.34 -0.86
C THR A 217 17.57 -32.22 -2.08
N ALA A 218 16.59 -32.38 -2.98
CA ALA A 218 16.77 -33.16 -4.21
C ALA A 218 17.88 -32.59 -5.11
N LEU A 219 17.96 -31.25 -5.23
CA LEU A 219 18.98 -30.55 -6.01
C LEU A 219 20.35 -30.57 -5.33
N GLY A 220 20.38 -30.54 -3.99
CA GLY A 220 21.60 -30.62 -3.20
C GLY A 220 22.32 -31.97 -3.31
N ILE A 221 21.57 -33.08 -3.34
CA ILE A 221 22.09 -34.45 -3.36
C ILE A 221 22.59 -34.89 -4.74
N ARG A 222 21.92 -34.47 -5.83
CA ARG A 222 22.13 -35.08 -7.15
C ARG A 222 23.16 -34.35 -7.99
N ASP A 223 24.17 -35.08 -8.46
CA ASP A 223 25.08 -34.64 -9.52
C ASP A 223 24.61 -35.18 -10.86
N PHE A 224 23.98 -34.31 -11.66
CA PHE A 224 23.52 -34.63 -13.02
C PHE A 224 24.05 -33.59 -14.02
N ARG A 225 24.15 -34.00 -15.29
CA ARG A 225 24.55 -33.11 -16.39
C ARG A 225 23.52 -32.00 -16.52
N GLY A 226 23.92 -30.75 -16.26
CA GLY A 226 23.04 -29.57 -16.26
C GLY A 226 22.70 -29.00 -14.89
N ARG A 227 23.16 -29.60 -13.78
CA ARG A 227 22.98 -29.07 -12.42
C ARG A 227 23.38 -27.60 -12.30
N GLY A 228 24.51 -27.21 -12.89
CA GLY A 228 24.99 -25.84 -12.87
C GLY A 228 24.00 -24.83 -13.49
N ALA A 229 23.35 -25.20 -14.59
CA ALA A 229 22.33 -24.36 -15.22
C ALA A 229 21.07 -24.24 -14.33
N VAL A 230 20.63 -25.34 -13.71
CA VAL A 230 19.50 -25.31 -12.77
C VAL A 230 19.80 -24.44 -11.55
N MET A 231 21.00 -24.58 -10.97
CA MET A 231 21.44 -23.74 -9.85
C MET A 231 21.55 -22.27 -10.26
N ALA A 232 22.03 -21.98 -11.49
CA ALA A 232 22.05 -20.61 -12.00
C ALA A 232 20.64 -20.01 -12.07
N VAL A 233 19.67 -20.76 -12.61
CA VAL A 233 18.26 -20.35 -12.63
C VAL A 233 17.75 -20.11 -11.20
N VAL A 234 17.90 -21.07 -10.29
CA VAL A 234 17.45 -20.90 -8.89
C VAL A 234 18.06 -19.64 -8.27
N ASN A 235 19.37 -19.44 -8.42
CA ASN A 235 20.06 -18.27 -7.88
C ASN A 235 19.58 -16.96 -8.51
N THR A 236 19.26 -16.94 -9.81
CA THR A 236 18.63 -15.77 -10.45
C THR A 236 17.26 -15.48 -9.85
N PHE A 237 16.44 -16.52 -9.62
CA PHE A 237 15.10 -16.37 -9.03
C PHE A 237 15.13 -16.00 -7.54
N MET A 238 16.24 -16.23 -6.82
CA MET A 238 16.41 -15.72 -5.45
C MET A 238 16.48 -14.19 -5.40
N GLY A 239 16.91 -13.55 -6.48
CA GLY A 239 16.99 -12.09 -6.61
C GLY A 239 15.84 -11.49 -7.42
N LEU A 240 14.72 -12.21 -7.59
CA LEU A 240 13.66 -11.79 -8.48
C LEU A 240 13.00 -10.50 -7.96
N PRO A 241 12.83 -9.45 -8.80
CA PRO A 241 12.18 -8.22 -8.38
C PRO A 241 10.76 -8.52 -7.88
N PRO A 242 10.41 -8.20 -6.62
CA PRO A 242 9.12 -8.63 -6.10
C PRO A 242 7.93 -8.01 -6.82
N VAL A 243 8.07 -6.79 -7.32
CA VAL A 243 7.08 -6.12 -8.16
C VAL A 243 6.76 -6.96 -9.41
N LEU A 244 7.76 -7.64 -9.99
CA LEU A 244 7.56 -8.51 -11.14
C LEU A 244 6.77 -9.77 -10.77
N VAL A 245 7.04 -10.39 -9.60
CA VAL A 245 6.19 -11.49 -9.08
C VAL A 245 4.75 -11.01 -8.96
N GLY A 246 4.55 -9.87 -8.31
CA GLY A 246 3.24 -9.26 -8.16
C GLY A 246 2.53 -9.10 -9.50
N LEU A 247 3.24 -8.58 -10.51
CA LEU A 247 2.66 -8.28 -11.83
C LEU A 247 2.26 -9.56 -12.57
N VAL A 248 3.09 -10.60 -12.53
CA VAL A 248 2.77 -11.89 -13.15
C VAL A 248 1.57 -12.53 -12.47
N VAL A 249 1.52 -12.53 -11.13
CA VAL A 249 0.38 -13.06 -10.37
C VAL A 249 -0.88 -12.23 -10.62
N TYR A 250 -0.75 -10.91 -10.68
CA TYR A 250 -1.83 -9.99 -11.02
C TYR A 250 -2.45 -10.37 -12.37
N LEU A 251 -1.64 -10.39 -13.43
CA LEU A 251 -2.09 -10.70 -14.79
C LEU A 251 -2.72 -12.09 -14.90
N ALA A 252 -2.22 -13.07 -14.13
CA ALA A 252 -2.78 -14.42 -14.09
C ALA A 252 -4.15 -14.50 -13.38
N LEU A 253 -4.46 -13.53 -12.50
CA LEU A 253 -5.68 -13.52 -11.70
C LEU A 253 -6.68 -12.42 -12.11
N VAL A 254 -6.34 -11.54 -13.06
CA VAL A 254 -7.28 -10.57 -13.62
C VAL A 254 -8.53 -11.30 -14.14
N GLY A 255 -9.70 -10.78 -13.77
CA GLY A 255 -11.00 -11.37 -14.09
C GLY A 255 -11.47 -12.48 -13.14
N THR A 256 -10.66 -12.84 -12.12
CA THR A 256 -11.06 -13.81 -11.08
C THR A 256 -11.50 -13.10 -9.79
N GLU A 257 -12.31 -13.76 -8.97
CA GLU A 257 -12.70 -13.27 -7.63
C GLU A 257 -11.56 -13.37 -6.60
N VAL A 258 -10.45 -14.03 -6.95
CA VAL A 258 -9.30 -14.22 -6.07
C VAL A 258 -8.41 -12.99 -6.03
N LEU A 259 -8.41 -12.16 -7.08
CA LEU A 259 -7.67 -10.90 -7.10
C LEU A 259 -8.16 -9.96 -5.99
N TYR A 260 -7.24 -9.22 -5.35
CA TYR A 260 -7.50 -8.36 -4.19
C TYR A 260 -7.99 -9.11 -2.94
N THR A 261 -7.51 -10.33 -2.73
CA THR A 261 -7.75 -11.13 -1.53
C THR A 261 -6.44 -11.51 -0.83
N ALA A 262 -6.53 -11.85 0.47
CA ALA A 262 -5.39 -12.37 1.21
C ALA A 262 -4.81 -13.66 0.59
N SER A 263 -5.65 -14.51 -0.03
CA SER A 263 -5.22 -15.73 -0.70
C SER A 263 -4.30 -15.46 -1.89
N ALA A 264 -4.60 -14.43 -2.68
CA ALA A 264 -3.73 -14.03 -3.79
C ALA A 264 -2.39 -13.47 -3.29
N MET A 265 -2.41 -12.73 -2.18
CA MET A 265 -1.18 -12.22 -1.55
C MET A 265 -0.31 -13.36 -1.01
N VAL A 266 -0.91 -14.38 -0.38
CA VAL A 266 -0.22 -15.60 0.08
C VAL A 266 0.43 -16.34 -1.08
N LEU A 267 -0.27 -16.46 -2.21
CA LEU A 267 0.29 -17.08 -3.42
C LEU A 267 1.49 -16.29 -3.96
N ALA A 268 1.38 -14.97 -4.05
CA ALA A 268 2.47 -14.11 -4.52
C ALA A 268 3.71 -14.23 -3.61
N GLN A 269 3.53 -14.24 -2.30
CA GLN A 269 4.64 -14.44 -1.37
C GLN A 269 5.23 -15.83 -1.44
N ALA A 270 4.42 -16.88 -1.63
CA ALA A 270 4.94 -18.23 -1.78
C ALA A 270 5.83 -18.35 -3.02
N ILE A 271 5.44 -17.75 -4.15
CA ILE A 271 6.24 -17.72 -5.38
C ILE A 271 7.56 -16.96 -5.15
N LEU A 272 7.51 -15.84 -4.43
CA LEU A 272 8.69 -15.05 -4.09
C LEU A 272 9.67 -15.81 -3.17
N VAL A 273 9.14 -16.50 -2.15
CA VAL A 273 9.93 -17.16 -1.10
C VAL A 273 10.49 -18.52 -1.55
N LEU A 274 9.79 -19.24 -2.42
CA LEU A 274 10.17 -20.58 -2.88
C LEU A 274 11.62 -20.68 -3.40
N PRO A 275 12.09 -19.87 -4.37
CA PRO A 275 13.45 -19.99 -4.90
C PRO A 275 14.51 -19.71 -3.82
N LEU A 276 14.20 -18.82 -2.87
CA LEU A 276 15.05 -18.55 -1.71
C LEU A 276 15.22 -19.79 -0.83
N VAL A 277 14.12 -20.48 -0.51
CA VAL A 277 14.18 -21.72 0.27
C VAL A 277 14.94 -22.81 -0.48
N VAL A 278 14.65 -23.01 -1.77
CA VAL A 278 15.32 -24.01 -2.61
C VAL A 278 16.82 -23.78 -2.66
N GLY A 279 17.27 -22.55 -2.95
CA GLY A 279 18.69 -22.25 -3.13
C GLY A 279 19.51 -22.41 -1.86
N VAL A 280 18.98 -21.93 -0.72
CA VAL A 280 19.66 -22.05 0.58
C VAL A 280 19.74 -23.50 1.04
N VAL A 281 18.66 -24.28 0.88
CA VAL A 281 18.64 -25.70 1.25
C VAL A 281 19.55 -26.52 0.33
N ALA A 282 19.51 -26.28 -0.98
CA ALA A 282 20.38 -26.98 -1.94
C ALA A 282 21.87 -26.75 -1.63
N SER A 283 22.23 -25.49 -1.36
CA SER A 283 23.60 -25.13 -0.96
C SER A 283 24.00 -25.80 0.35
N SER A 284 23.12 -25.78 1.35
CA SER A 284 23.38 -26.40 2.66
C SER A 284 23.55 -27.93 2.56
N VAL A 285 22.72 -28.59 1.75
CA VAL A 285 22.79 -30.04 1.54
C VAL A 285 24.03 -30.42 0.76
N SER A 286 24.44 -29.64 -0.23
CA SER A 286 25.62 -29.95 -1.05
C SER A 286 26.93 -30.00 -0.25
N ILE A 287 27.02 -29.25 0.86
CA ILE A 287 28.21 -29.20 1.72
C ILE A 287 28.45 -30.55 2.42
N SER A 288 27.39 -31.22 2.89
CA SER A 288 27.48 -32.49 3.62
C SER A 288 27.00 -33.70 2.81
N ALA A 289 26.66 -33.52 1.54
CA ALA A 289 26.03 -34.55 0.71
C ALA A 289 26.89 -35.83 0.62
N VAL A 290 28.19 -35.70 0.38
CA VAL A 290 29.08 -36.87 0.24
C VAL A 290 29.16 -37.68 1.54
N GLU A 291 29.48 -37.01 2.65
CA GLU A 291 29.68 -37.65 3.96
C GLU A 291 28.40 -38.32 4.48
N VAL A 292 27.25 -37.65 4.37
CA VAL A 292 25.95 -38.20 4.79
C VAL A 292 25.57 -39.39 3.93
N ASN A 293 25.87 -39.32 2.63
CA ASN A 293 25.51 -40.35 1.69
C ASN A 293 26.32 -41.65 1.90
N GLU A 294 27.63 -41.54 2.11
CA GLU A 294 28.51 -42.68 2.39
C GLU A 294 28.10 -43.40 3.68
N ARG A 295 27.79 -42.65 4.75
CA ARG A 295 27.30 -43.20 6.02
C ARG A 295 25.94 -43.88 5.90
N ALA A 296 25.02 -43.27 5.17
CA ALA A 296 23.70 -43.86 4.98
C ALA A 296 23.78 -45.14 4.14
N LEU A 297 24.64 -45.16 3.11
CA LEU A 297 24.88 -46.34 2.28
C LEU A 297 25.53 -47.49 3.06
N SER A 298 26.52 -47.21 3.92
CA SER A 298 27.16 -48.25 4.74
C SER A 298 26.21 -48.90 5.75
N LEU A 299 25.17 -48.17 6.18
CA LEU A 299 24.08 -48.67 7.03
C LEU A 299 22.95 -49.38 6.23
N GLY A 300 23.11 -49.55 4.92
CA GLY A 300 22.13 -50.22 4.05
C GLY A 300 20.88 -49.39 3.74
N ALA A 301 20.95 -48.05 3.86
CA ALA A 301 19.80 -47.20 3.59
C ALA A 301 19.48 -47.13 2.08
N HIS A 302 18.23 -47.42 1.72
CA HIS A 302 17.71 -47.23 0.36
C HIS A 302 17.47 -45.73 0.04
N ALA A 303 17.21 -45.41 -1.22
CA ALA A 303 17.16 -44.03 -1.74
C ALA A 303 16.24 -43.08 -0.95
N PHE A 304 15.05 -43.54 -0.54
CA PHE A 304 14.12 -42.71 0.22
C PHE A 304 14.61 -42.42 1.64
N ARG A 305 15.15 -43.41 2.35
CA ARG A 305 15.78 -43.18 3.66
C ARG A 305 16.96 -42.21 3.56
N ARG A 306 17.81 -42.37 2.55
CA ARG A 306 18.93 -41.43 2.27
C ARG A 306 18.42 -40.00 2.09
N PHE A 307 17.38 -39.80 1.29
CA PHE A 307 16.76 -38.49 1.10
C PHE A 307 16.28 -37.87 2.42
N LEU A 308 15.56 -38.64 3.24
CA LEU A 308 15.12 -38.19 4.56
C LEU A 308 16.30 -37.87 5.49
N THR A 309 17.38 -38.64 5.44
CA THR A 309 18.60 -38.35 6.22
C THR A 309 19.20 -37.01 5.83
N HIS A 310 19.31 -36.69 4.53
CA HIS A 310 19.77 -35.38 4.09
C HIS A 310 18.85 -34.25 4.53
N LEU A 311 17.53 -34.45 4.51
CA LEU A 311 16.57 -33.46 4.96
C LEU A 311 16.72 -33.17 6.48
N VAL A 312 16.92 -34.21 7.29
CA VAL A 312 17.16 -34.08 8.73
C VAL A 312 18.52 -33.43 9.02
N GLU A 313 19.57 -33.79 8.28
CA GLU A 313 20.90 -33.20 8.46
C GLU A 313 20.91 -31.73 8.05
N ALA A 314 20.18 -31.39 6.99
CA ALA A 314 20.03 -30.02 6.51
C ALA A 314 19.13 -29.15 7.39
N ARG A 315 18.66 -29.61 8.56
CA ARG A 315 17.77 -28.85 9.47
C ARG A 315 18.27 -27.43 9.79
N ARG A 316 19.60 -27.24 9.89
CA ARG A 316 20.19 -25.91 10.13
C ARG A 316 20.06 -25.01 8.91
N GLY A 317 20.35 -25.54 7.72
CA GLY A 317 20.15 -24.85 6.44
C GLY A 317 18.68 -24.56 6.15
N ALA A 318 17.81 -25.52 6.42
CA ALA A 318 16.36 -25.38 6.36
C ALA A 318 15.89 -24.24 7.27
N ALA A 319 16.28 -24.24 8.54
CA ALA A 319 15.85 -23.20 9.46
C ALA A 319 16.42 -21.82 9.10
N ALA A 320 17.64 -21.73 8.58
CA ALA A 320 18.19 -20.47 8.04
C ALA A 320 17.39 -19.98 6.83
N SER A 321 17.03 -20.88 5.92
CA SER A 321 16.21 -20.55 4.75
C SER A 321 14.82 -20.03 5.10
N LEU A 322 14.21 -20.55 6.17
CA LEU A 322 12.91 -20.10 6.67
C LEU A 322 12.99 -18.70 7.30
N VAL A 323 14.07 -18.40 8.04
CA VAL A 323 14.30 -17.05 8.58
C VAL A 323 14.49 -16.04 7.46
N LEU A 324 15.31 -16.36 6.47
CA LEU A 324 15.52 -15.49 5.31
C LEU A 324 14.24 -15.31 4.49
N GLY A 325 13.48 -16.39 4.28
CA GLY A 325 12.20 -16.37 3.57
C GLY A 325 11.16 -15.53 4.30
N PHE A 326 11.06 -15.65 5.63
CA PHE A 326 10.21 -14.79 6.44
C PHE A 326 10.62 -13.31 6.34
N GLY A 327 11.93 -13.01 6.47
CA GLY A 327 12.46 -11.66 6.37
C GLY A 327 12.12 -10.98 5.04
N ALA A 328 12.21 -11.73 3.94
CA ALA A 328 11.79 -11.28 2.62
C ALA A 328 10.28 -11.04 2.55
N ALA A 329 9.46 -11.98 3.05
CA ALA A 329 8.01 -11.90 2.98
C ALA A 329 7.42 -10.78 3.85
N ILE A 330 7.94 -10.52 5.05
CA ILE A 330 7.43 -9.46 5.95
C ILE A 330 7.80 -8.05 5.47
N SER A 331 8.93 -7.93 4.77
CA SER A 331 9.40 -6.66 4.20
C SER A 331 8.82 -6.37 2.81
N GLU A 332 7.99 -7.27 2.29
CA GLU A 332 7.45 -7.17 0.93
C GLU A 332 6.41 -6.05 0.81
N VAL A 333 6.53 -5.23 -0.23
CA VAL A 333 5.58 -4.14 -0.52
C VAL A 333 5.00 -4.30 -1.92
N GLY A 334 5.86 -4.49 -2.92
CA GLY A 334 5.47 -4.46 -4.33
C GLY A 334 4.48 -5.56 -4.69
N ALA A 335 4.82 -6.82 -4.41
CA ALA A 335 4.00 -7.95 -4.78
C ALA A 335 2.64 -7.94 -4.07
N VAL A 336 2.66 -7.67 -2.75
CA VAL A 336 1.46 -7.70 -1.90
C VAL A 336 0.52 -6.52 -2.14
N VAL A 337 1.05 -5.31 -2.40
CA VAL A 337 0.22 -4.15 -2.76
C VAL A 337 -0.41 -4.33 -4.13
N LEU A 338 0.33 -4.82 -5.12
CA LEU A 338 -0.21 -4.99 -6.47
C LEU A 338 -1.31 -6.06 -6.54
N VAL A 339 -1.09 -7.20 -5.88
CA VAL A 339 -2.05 -8.32 -5.89
C VAL A 339 -3.19 -8.10 -4.89
N GLY A 340 -2.90 -7.49 -3.74
CA GLY A 340 -3.87 -7.24 -2.67
C GLY A 340 -4.67 -5.96 -2.85
N GLY A 341 -4.18 -4.99 -3.63
CA GLY A 341 -4.82 -3.69 -3.85
C GLY A 341 -4.68 -2.69 -2.69
N ASN A 342 -3.99 -3.07 -1.60
CA ASN A 342 -3.82 -2.27 -0.38
C ASN A 342 -5.14 -1.68 0.16
N ILE A 343 -6.20 -2.50 0.16
CA ILE A 343 -7.56 -2.07 0.48
C ILE A 343 -7.68 -1.91 2.00
N ARG A 344 -8.03 -0.69 2.43
CA ARG A 344 -8.29 -0.42 3.85
C ARG A 344 -9.39 -1.35 4.34
N GLU A 345 -9.24 -1.78 5.58
CA GLU A 345 -10.11 -2.75 6.22
C GLU A 345 -10.09 -4.21 5.71
N LYS A 346 -9.47 -4.51 4.55
CA LYS A 346 -9.52 -5.86 3.93
C LYS A 346 -8.15 -6.48 3.68
N THR A 347 -7.27 -5.80 2.92
CA THR A 347 -6.01 -6.38 2.42
C THR A 347 -4.78 -5.53 2.73
N GLN A 348 -4.93 -4.45 3.49
CA GLN A 348 -3.83 -3.58 3.87
C GLN A 348 -2.89 -4.24 4.89
N VAL A 349 -1.63 -4.40 4.49
CA VAL A 349 -0.51 -4.87 5.33
C VAL A 349 0.35 -3.70 5.79
N LEU A 350 1.22 -3.91 6.79
CA LEU A 350 2.04 -2.86 7.40
C LEU A 350 2.85 -2.07 6.38
N THR A 351 3.48 -2.74 5.43
CA THR A 351 4.27 -2.11 4.35
C THR A 351 3.40 -1.23 3.45
N GLY A 352 2.20 -1.69 3.11
CA GLY A 352 1.21 -0.91 2.35
C GLY A 352 0.64 0.27 3.15
N ALA A 353 0.48 0.13 4.47
CA ALA A 353 0.05 1.22 5.35
C ALA A 353 1.14 2.29 5.51
N ILE A 354 2.42 1.91 5.59
CA ILE A 354 3.56 2.84 5.60
C ILE A 354 3.59 3.66 4.31
N LEU A 355 3.43 3.00 3.15
CA LEU A 355 3.36 3.67 1.86
C LEU A 355 2.20 4.68 1.82
N TRP A 356 1.00 4.25 2.23
CA TRP A 356 -0.19 5.09 2.26
C TRP A 356 -0.03 6.33 3.16
N GLN A 357 0.49 6.17 4.37
CA GLN A 357 0.75 7.30 5.28
C GLN A 357 1.79 8.27 4.71
N THR A 358 2.77 7.76 3.96
CA THR A 358 3.78 8.58 3.29
C THR A 358 3.17 9.39 2.15
N GLU A 359 2.27 8.80 1.35
CA GLU A 359 1.52 9.49 0.29
C GLU A 359 0.61 10.60 0.84
N LEU A 360 0.07 10.43 2.05
CA LEU A 360 -0.71 11.44 2.76
C LEU A 360 0.15 12.54 3.43
N GLY A 361 1.49 12.46 3.35
CA GLY A 361 2.40 13.38 4.04
C GLY A 361 2.47 13.18 5.56
N ASN A 362 1.86 12.12 6.11
CA ASN A 362 1.85 11.82 7.54
C ASN A 362 3.08 11.00 7.95
N LEU A 363 4.25 11.64 7.87
CA LEU A 363 5.55 10.99 8.09
C LEU A 363 5.72 10.43 9.51
N GLY A 364 5.10 11.06 10.52
CA GLY A 364 5.13 10.58 11.90
C GLY A 364 4.44 9.22 12.07
N SER A 365 3.27 9.06 11.44
CA SER A 365 2.53 7.79 11.48
C SER A 365 3.22 6.71 10.63
N ALA A 366 3.78 7.09 9.47
CA ALA A 366 4.57 6.18 8.65
C ALA A 366 5.79 5.63 9.42
N LEU A 367 6.52 6.49 10.14
CA LEU A 367 7.66 6.08 10.97
C LEU A 367 7.23 5.16 12.13
N ALA A 368 6.10 5.46 12.78
CA ALA A 368 5.56 4.62 13.84
C ALA A 368 5.26 3.20 13.36
N LEU A 369 4.56 3.08 12.21
CA LEU A 369 4.27 1.79 11.57
C LEU A 369 5.55 1.06 11.15
N GLY A 370 6.57 1.79 10.68
CA GLY A 370 7.89 1.23 10.38
C GLY A 370 8.58 0.64 11.61
N ILE A 371 8.51 1.31 12.76
CA ILE A 371 9.04 0.79 14.04
C ILE A 371 8.27 -0.47 14.46
N VAL A 372 6.94 -0.49 14.32
CA VAL A 372 6.11 -1.68 14.59
C VAL A 372 6.59 -2.86 13.74
N LEU A 373 6.76 -2.65 12.43
CA LEU A 373 7.22 -3.68 11.51
C LEU A 373 8.60 -4.22 11.89
N LEU A 374 9.53 -3.34 12.29
CA LEU A 374 10.87 -3.72 12.72
C LEU A 374 10.84 -4.54 14.01
N LEU A 375 10.07 -4.12 15.02
CA LEU A 375 9.90 -4.87 16.27
C LEU A 375 9.24 -6.23 16.02
N LEU A 376 8.24 -6.28 15.14
CA LEU A 376 7.57 -7.52 14.76
C LEU A 376 8.54 -8.49 14.08
N SER A 377 9.31 -8.00 13.11
CA SER A 377 10.36 -8.78 12.43
C SER A 377 11.39 -9.29 13.42
N LEU A 378 11.84 -8.46 14.38
CA LEU A 378 12.77 -8.85 15.43
C LEU A 378 12.21 -9.98 16.31
N VAL A 379 10.97 -9.87 16.77
CA VAL A 379 10.33 -10.89 17.63
C VAL A 379 10.23 -12.22 16.89
N VAL A 380 9.71 -12.22 15.67
CA VAL A 380 9.55 -13.47 14.91
C VAL A 380 10.91 -14.07 14.55
N ASN A 381 11.88 -13.27 14.12
CA ASN A 381 13.24 -13.75 13.85
C ASN A 381 13.93 -14.29 15.10
N ALA A 382 13.73 -13.66 16.27
CA ALA A 382 14.26 -14.17 17.53
C ALA A 382 13.66 -15.52 17.90
N VAL A 383 12.34 -15.70 17.72
CA VAL A 383 11.66 -16.98 17.93
C VAL A 383 12.22 -18.05 16.98
N LEU A 384 12.28 -17.77 15.68
CA LEU A 384 12.81 -18.70 14.68
C LEU A 384 14.27 -19.06 14.95
N THR A 385 15.09 -18.07 15.33
CA THR A 385 16.50 -18.28 15.68
C THR A 385 16.66 -19.09 16.97
N HIS A 386 15.83 -18.87 17.99
CA HIS A 386 15.87 -19.66 19.22
C HIS A 386 15.61 -21.14 18.95
N TYR A 387 14.67 -21.46 18.05
CA TYR A 387 14.44 -22.84 17.61
C TYR A 387 15.64 -23.44 16.85
N GLN A 388 16.43 -22.64 16.13
CA GLN A 388 17.67 -23.10 15.49
C GLN A 388 18.71 -23.56 16.53
N TRP A 389 18.81 -22.87 17.68
CA TRP A 389 19.88 -23.08 18.68
C TRP A 389 19.55 -24.15 19.73
N LYS A 390 18.28 -24.52 19.90
CA LYS A 390 17.86 -25.62 20.80
C LYS A 390 18.18 -27.03 20.30
N ALA A 391 18.65 -27.19 19.05
CA ALA A 391 19.13 -28.48 18.57
C ALA A 391 20.49 -28.82 19.21
N PRO A 392 20.67 -30.00 19.84
CA PRO A 392 21.77 -30.25 20.77
C PRO A 392 23.12 -30.03 20.09
N ARG A 393 23.95 -29.18 20.71
CA ARG A 393 25.40 -29.15 20.51
C ARG A 393 25.91 -30.57 20.76
N ARG A 394 26.36 -31.24 19.71
CA ARG A 394 27.17 -32.46 19.85
C ARG A 394 28.62 -32.05 19.97
#